data_AF-A0A3G8E8A1-F1
#
_entry.id   AF-A0A3G8E8A1-F1
#
_cell.length_a   1.000
_cell.length_b   1.000
_cell.length_c   1.000
_cell.angle_alpha   90.00
_cell.angle_beta   90.00
_cell.angle_gamma   90.00
#
_symmetry.space_group_name_H-M   'P 1'
#
loop_
_entity.id
_entity.type
_entity.pdbx_description
1 polymer ?
#
loop_
_entity_poly.entity_id
_entity_poly.type
_entity_poly.pdbx_seq_one_letter_code
_entity_poly.pdbx_strand_id
1 'polypeptide(L)'
;MQTYFVPLAVDQNYNEINFHKQIAISLLNLDLEKKEKVVRASIIGWPLLIKKTEQGFLVLDQTLRVSSRILKYIYPPFNDVASEFSSMNDYTTFVSNLKKINLKRVSSNEITLIGLLNIEIDKLLKVAKNSVNANYQLFMLDSKLSDHDVKVIKDTLISLKAEAIFTITSLESLVKEVDDVRVRIKKGYASKLEATTKKYNELIENKKKEIDNEVQKANSEIYNETNSEISSRISRLTDITTRHIVVSLKYEGGIVGRDEFENSKNEFENLLNEFRQIKDSVAGKYLEKIKNLRKELDSLYSERNSEIENINKLMKDLDNVTNDFKNDANKVKENIENFIKYIESFYNTKLDMAEDSTLVIPFLIAKTNTGNTLVVQPQVYKGKTRGILGKVFKKSDLSEPLLNLQVFTEYLKTIDIIDNVKIHSIQINNALKEINDEGWRSLDSLEEIYA
;
A
#
# COMPACT_ATOMS: atom_id res chain seq x y z
N MET A 1 8.59 39.42 21.15
CA MET A 1 9.20 38.08 21.04
C MET A 1 9.81 37.72 22.38
N GLN A 2 9.27 36.71 23.04
CA GLN A 2 9.74 36.22 24.34
C GLN A 2 10.94 35.28 24.15
N THR A 3 11.91 35.32 25.07
CA THR A 3 13.05 34.38 25.07
C THR A 3 12.97 33.48 26.29
N TYR A 4 13.06 32.17 26.07
CA TYR A 4 13.07 31.14 27.10
C TYR A 4 14.43 30.45 27.13
N PHE A 5 14.97 30.21 28.32
CA PHE A 5 16.23 29.52 28.51
C PHE A 5 15.95 28.14 29.09
N VAL A 6 16.39 27.09 28.39
CA VAL A 6 16.37 25.74 28.94
C VAL A 6 17.47 25.65 30.01
N PRO A 7 17.25 25.08 31.20
CA PRO A 7 18.31 24.74 32.13
C PRO A 7 19.23 23.66 31.56
N LEU A 8 20.53 23.76 31.86
CA LEU A 8 21.51 22.74 31.51
C LEU A 8 21.27 21.43 32.29
N ALA A 9 20.69 21.51 33.49
CA ALA A 9 20.19 20.34 34.21
C ALA A 9 18.90 20.63 34.99
N VAL A 10 18.00 19.66 35.02
CA VAL A 10 16.75 19.67 35.80
C VAL A 10 16.65 18.45 36.70
N ASP A 11 15.80 18.49 37.72
CA ASP A 11 15.50 17.32 38.55
C ASP A 11 14.56 16.33 37.83
N GLN A 12 14.26 15.21 38.46
CA GLN A 12 13.34 14.19 37.93
C GLN A 12 11.90 14.68 37.75
N ASN A 13 11.53 15.79 38.40
CA ASN A 13 10.23 16.44 38.28
C ASN A 13 10.26 17.58 37.24
N TYR A 14 11.36 17.74 36.51
CA TYR A 14 11.59 18.79 35.52
C TYR A 14 11.64 20.22 36.10
N ASN A 15 11.95 20.35 37.39
CA ASN A 15 12.23 21.63 38.01
C ASN A 15 13.68 22.02 37.78
N GLU A 16 13.92 23.33 37.67
CA GLU A 16 15.25 23.89 37.54
C GLU A 16 16.09 23.59 38.81
N ILE A 17 17.32 23.10 38.59
CA ILE A 17 18.33 22.93 39.65
C ILE A 17 19.14 24.23 39.78
N ASN A 18 19.76 24.51 40.94
CA ASN A 18 20.68 25.65 41.05
C ASN A 18 21.74 25.64 39.93
N PHE A 19 21.96 26.79 39.27
CA PHE A 19 22.85 26.90 38.11
C PHE A 19 24.23 26.26 38.31
N HIS A 20 24.92 26.55 39.41
CA HIS A 20 26.26 26.01 39.65
C HIS A 20 26.24 24.49 39.83
N LYS A 21 25.16 23.96 40.42
CA LYS A 21 24.93 22.51 40.48
C LYS A 21 24.61 21.90 39.11
N GLN A 22 23.93 22.62 38.22
CA GLN A 22 23.76 22.18 36.82
C GLN A 22 25.11 22.04 36.10
N ILE A 23 26.03 23.00 36.30
CA ILE A 23 27.39 22.94 35.75
C ILE A 23 28.14 21.74 36.32
N ALA A 24 28.12 21.56 37.64
CA ALA A 24 28.77 20.44 38.32
C ALA A 24 28.28 19.09 37.77
N ILE A 25 26.96 18.90 37.65
CA ILE A 25 26.34 17.69 37.06
C ILE A 25 26.86 17.46 35.63
N SER A 26 26.94 18.53 34.83
CA SER A 26 27.37 18.43 33.43
C SER A 26 28.86 18.11 33.30
N LEU A 27 29.71 18.70 34.14
CA LEU A 27 31.14 18.38 34.19
C LEU A 27 31.39 16.94 34.62
N LEU A 28 30.65 16.44 35.61
CA LEU A 28 30.73 15.03 36.05
C LEU A 28 30.25 14.04 34.98
N ASN A 29 29.37 14.49 34.07
CA ASN A 29 28.89 13.68 32.96
C ASN A 29 29.75 13.79 31.70
N LEU A 30 30.87 14.53 31.73
CA LEU A 30 31.84 14.51 30.65
C LEU A 30 32.46 13.12 30.51
N ASP A 31 32.55 12.62 29.28
CA ASP A 31 33.15 11.31 29.03
C ASP A 31 34.69 11.34 28.98
N LEU A 32 35.31 11.87 30.04
CA LEU A 32 36.77 11.91 30.17
C LEU A 32 37.36 10.51 30.36
N GLU A 33 38.44 10.22 29.62
CA GLU A 33 39.30 9.07 29.87
C GLU A 33 40.17 9.24 31.14
N LYS A 34 40.72 8.15 31.69
CA LYS A 34 41.42 8.13 33.01
C LYS A 34 42.55 9.15 33.21
N LYS A 35 43.12 9.73 32.14
CA LYS A 35 44.19 10.73 32.19
C LYS A 35 43.81 12.08 31.56
N GLU A 36 42.59 12.15 31.04
CA GLU A 36 42.10 13.30 30.32
C GLU A 36 41.59 14.34 31.31
N LYS A 37 42.00 15.60 31.11
CA LYS A 37 41.61 16.73 31.94
C LYS A 37 41.07 17.85 31.09
N VAL A 38 40.12 18.59 31.62
CA VAL A 38 39.55 19.78 30.98
C VAL A 38 40.56 20.91 31.01
N VAL A 39 40.90 21.45 29.86
CA VAL A 39 41.75 22.65 29.72
C VAL A 39 40.90 23.91 29.70
N ARG A 40 39.77 23.85 28.99
CA ARG A 40 38.77 24.93 28.91
C ARG A 40 37.38 24.32 28.83
N ALA A 41 36.41 24.86 29.56
CA ALA A 41 35.00 24.55 29.31
C ALA A 41 34.14 25.80 29.18
N SER A 42 33.10 25.68 28.37
CA SER A 42 32.17 26.77 28.10
C SER A 42 30.73 26.29 28.10
N ILE A 43 29.84 27.11 28.65
CA ILE A 43 28.40 26.97 28.48
C ILE A 43 27.99 27.84 27.31
N ILE A 44 27.44 27.21 26.28
CA ILE A 44 27.04 27.86 25.04
C ILE A 44 25.55 27.72 24.83
N GLY A 45 24.87 28.84 24.58
CA GLY A 45 23.46 28.88 24.25
C GLY A 45 23.25 28.77 22.74
N TRP A 46 22.49 27.77 22.33
CA TRP A 46 22.03 27.61 20.95
C TRP A 46 20.62 28.20 20.79
N PRO A 47 20.46 29.31 20.07
CA PRO A 47 19.16 29.93 19.90
C PRO A 47 18.33 29.28 18.80
N LEU A 48 17.07 28.93 19.11
CA LEU A 48 16.07 28.45 18.17
C LEU A 48 14.90 29.43 18.11
N LEU A 49 14.42 29.76 16.92
CA LEU A 49 13.18 30.49 16.71
C LEU A 49 12.02 29.51 16.61
N ILE A 50 11.03 29.66 17.50
CA ILE A 50 9.74 29.01 17.40
C ILE A 50 8.81 29.99 16.68
N LYS A 51 8.55 29.75 15.40
CA LYS A 51 7.77 30.63 14.52
C LYS A 51 6.34 30.13 14.42
N LYS A 52 5.36 30.97 14.76
CA LYS A 52 3.95 30.67 14.58
C LYS A 52 3.57 30.74 13.10
N THR A 53 2.77 29.77 12.66
CA THR A 53 2.22 29.67 11.31
C THR A 53 0.74 29.27 11.39
N GLU A 54 0.04 29.30 10.25
CA GLU A 54 -1.35 28.83 10.17
C GLU A 54 -1.47 27.31 10.42
N GLN A 55 -0.40 26.56 10.16
CA GLN A 55 -0.35 25.10 10.28
C GLN A 55 0.18 24.61 11.63
N GLY A 56 0.55 25.51 12.55
CA GLY A 56 1.23 25.19 13.81
C GLY A 56 2.52 25.99 13.99
N PHE A 57 3.56 25.40 14.56
CA PHE A 57 4.83 26.09 14.82
C PHE A 57 6.00 25.45 14.09
N LEU A 58 6.84 26.26 13.45
CA LEU A 58 8.13 25.83 12.92
C LEU A 58 9.22 26.04 13.97
N VAL A 59 10.16 25.10 14.05
CA VAL A 59 11.37 25.22 14.87
C VAL A 59 12.55 25.48 13.96
N LEU A 60 13.16 26.65 14.12
CA LEU A 60 14.19 27.15 13.22
C LEU A 60 15.50 27.41 13.98
N ASP A 61 16.60 26.81 13.53
CA ASP A 61 17.95 27.10 14.00
C ASP A 61 18.35 28.52 13.56
N GLN A 62 18.49 29.43 14.54
CA GLN A 62 18.86 30.80 14.25
C GLN A 62 20.32 30.94 13.77
N THR A 63 21.17 29.94 14.00
CA THR A 63 22.60 29.98 13.63
C THR A 63 22.87 29.55 12.19
N LEU A 64 21.88 28.96 11.51
CA LEU A 64 21.97 28.39 10.16
C LEU A 64 23.05 27.31 10.00
N ARG A 65 23.33 26.54 11.06
CA ARG A 65 24.33 25.46 11.05
C ARG A 65 23.72 24.09 10.84
N VAL A 66 22.44 23.94 11.14
CA VAL A 66 21.68 22.71 10.92
C VAL A 66 20.80 22.87 9.68
N SER A 67 20.54 21.77 8.98
CA SER A 67 19.64 21.73 7.83
C SER A 67 18.83 20.46 7.81
N SER A 68 17.60 20.54 7.33
CA SER A 68 16.78 19.38 7.00
C SER A 68 16.84 19.08 5.50
N ARG A 69 16.96 17.80 5.16
CA ARG A 69 16.96 17.33 3.77
C ARG A 69 15.64 16.65 3.45
N ILE A 70 14.98 17.12 2.40
CA ILE A 70 13.68 16.64 1.95
C ILE A 70 13.84 16.03 0.56
N LEU A 71 13.57 14.72 0.45
CA LEU A 71 13.60 14.02 -0.82
C LEU A 71 12.24 14.14 -1.51
N LYS A 72 12.16 14.98 -2.53
CA LYS A 72 10.97 15.17 -3.39
C LYS A 72 10.96 14.13 -4.50
N TYR A 73 9.85 13.43 -4.69
CA TYR A 73 9.65 12.54 -5.83
C TYR A 73 8.87 13.24 -6.95
N ILE A 74 9.29 13.03 -8.19
CA ILE A 74 8.63 13.54 -9.39
C ILE A 74 7.86 12.38 -10.03
N TYR A 75 6.58 12.59 -10.26
CA TYR A 75 5.67 11.61 -10.86
C TYR A 75 5.34 11.97 -12.30
N PRO A 76 4.86 10.99 -13.10
CA PRO A 76 4.36 11.27 -14.44
C PRO A 76 3.22 12.30 -14.42
N PRO A 77 3.02 13.06 -15.52
CA PRO A 77 1.91 13.99 -15.63
C PRO A 77 0.58 13.23 -15.80
N PHE A 78 -0.03 12.79 -14.70
CA PHE A 78 -1.18 11.89 -14.74
C PHE A 78 -2.39 12.47 -15.49
N ASN A 79 -2.58 13.79 -15.50
CA ASN A 79 -3.64 14.43 -16.28
C ASN A 79 -3.42 14.29 -17.79
N ASP A 80 -2.19 14.42 -18.25
CA ASP A 80 -1.84 14.25 -19.68
C ASP A 80 -2.08 12.80 -20.08
N VAL A 81 -1.64 11.85 -19.24
CA VAL A 81 -1.90 10.43 -19.43
C VAL A 81 -3.40 10.14 -19.46
N ALA A 82 -4.20 10.73 -18.56
CA ALA A 82 -5.64 10.55 -18.53
C ALA A 82 -6.30 11.02 -19.84
N SER A 83 -5.84 12.13 -20.41
CA SER A 83 -6.40 12.66 -21.65
C SER A 83 -6.30 11.68 -22.83
N GLU A 84 -5.27 10.83 -22.85
CA GLU A 84 -5.08 9.79 -23.88
C GLU A 84 -6.21 8.76 -23.86
N PHE A 85 -6.82 8.49 -22.70
CA PHE A 85 -7.87 7.48 -22.52
C PHE A 85 -9.26 7.96 -22.94
N SER A 86 -9.52 9.26 -22.94
CA SER A 86 -10.86 9.85 -23.16
C SER A 86 -11.56 9.45 -24.46
N SER A 87 -10.78 9.11 -25.49
CA SER A 87 -11.27 8.72 -26.82
C SER A 87 -11.33 7.21 -27.05
N MET A 88 -10.81 6.40 -26.12
CA MET A 88 -10.71 4.94 -26.29
C MET A 88 -12.07 4.28 -26.06
N ASN A 89 -12.51 3.47 -27.03
CA ASN A 89 -13.80 2.78 -26.96
C ASN A 89 -13.70 1.27 -27.25
N ASP A 90 -12.51 0.73 -27.50
CA ASP A 90 -12.28 -0.68 -27.79
C ASP A 90 -11.35 -1.35 -26.78
N TYR A 91 -11.56 -2.64 -26.54
CA TYR A 91 -10.82 -3.43 -25.57
C TYR A 91 -9.32 -3.49 -25.85
N THR A 92 -8.93 -3.73 -27.10
CA THR A 92 -7.55 -4.03 -27.45
C THR A 92 -6.66 -2.81 -27.26
N THR A 93 -7.10 -1.66 -27.76
CA THR A 93 -6.40 -0.38 -27.59
C THR A 93 -6.35 0.01 -26.12
N PHE A 94 -7.48 -0.08 -25.40
CA PHE A 94 -7.54 0.28 -23.98
C PHE A 94 -6.59 -0.57 -23.13
N VAL A 95 -6.66 -1.90 -23.23
CA VAL A 95 -5.81 -2.80 -22.44
C VAL A 95 -4.34 -2.65 -22.81
N SER A 96 -4.03 -2.45 -24.10
CA SER A 96 -2.64 -2.23 -24.54
C SER A 96 -2.06 -0.95 -23.94
N ASN A 97 -2.81 0.15 -23.94
CA ASN A 97 -2.35 1.43 -23.40
C ASN A 97 -2.30 1.42 -21.87
N LEU A 98 -3.31 0.84 -21.20
CA LEU A 98 -3.35 0.73 -19.75
C LEU A 98 -2.12 -0.02 -19.21
N LYS A 99 -1.70 -1.11 -19.87
CA LYS A 99 -0.50 -1.88 -19.50
C LYS A 99 0.82 -1.14 -19.71
N LYS A 100 0.84 -0.08 -20.52
CA LYS A 100 2.05 0.74 -20.78
C LYS A 100 2.22 1.86 -19.77
N ILE A 101 1.18 2.23 -19.02
CA ILE A 101 1.28 3.30 -18.04
C ILE A 101 2.28 2.88 -16.95
N ASN A 102 3.35 3.65 -16.82
CA ASN A 102 4.25 3.54 -15.69
C ASN A 102 3.82 4.56 -14.62
N LEU A 103 3.20 4.08 -13.54
CA LEU A 103 2.79 4.94 -12.41
C LEU A 103 3.95 5.28 -11.46
N LYS A 104 5.12 4.66 -11.64
CA LYS A 104 6.26 4.84 -10.72
C LYS A 104 6.87 6.24 -10.87
N ARG A 105 7.60 6.65 -9.82
CA ARG A 105 8.40 7.88 -9.82
C ARG A 105 9.32 7.95 -11.05
N VAL A 106 9.38 9.10 -11.69
CA VAL A 106 10.26 9.41 -12.83
C VAL A 106 11.66 9.73 -12.32
N SER A 107 11.75 10.55 -11.28
CA SER A 107 13.01 10.99 -10.68
C SER A 107 12.80 11.46 -9.24
N SER A 108 13.89 11.86 -8.59
CA SER A 108 13.86 12.45 -7.25
C SER A 108 14.81 13.64 -7.19
N ASN A 109 14.46 14.65 -6.40
CA ASN A 109 15.31 15.80 -6.12
C ASN A 109 15.44 15.98 -4.60
N GLU A 110 16.65 16.24 -4.11
CA GLU A 110 16.87 16.56 -2.70
C GLU A 110 16.85 18.08 -2.51
N ILE A 111 15.98 18.53 -1.60
CA ILE A 111 15.87 19.93 -1.21
C ILE A 111 16.45 20.06 0.19
N THR A 112 17.47 20.91 0.34
CA THR A 112 18.06 21.21 1.64
C THR A 112 17.50 22.54 2.16
N LEU A 113 16.82 22.48 3.30
CA LEU A 113 16.31 23.66 4.01
C LEU A 113 17.21 23.94 5.21
N ILE A 114 18.14 24.88 5.03
CA ILE A 114 19.05 25.34 6.10
C ILE A 114 18.22 26.08 7.15
N GLY A 115 18.50 25.83 8.42
CA GLY A 115 17.78 26.40 9.54
C GLY A 115 16.51 25.62 9.94
N LEU A 116 15.94 24.78 9.07
CA LEU A 116 14.74 24.02 9.44
C LEU A 116 15.09 22.78 10.28
N LEU A 117 14.39 22.59 11.41
CA LEU A 117 14.54 21.44 12.28
C LEU A 117 13.26 20.60 12.34
N ASN A 118 13.39 19.28 12.28
CA ASN A 118 12.33 18.33 12.60
C ASN A 118 12.60 17.70 13.98
N ILE A 119 12.38 18.49 15.03
CA ILE A 119 12.58 18.05 16.42
C ILE A 119 11.36 18.42 17.27
N GLU A 120 10.95 17.51 18.15
CA GLU A 120 9.92 17.80 19.15
C GLU A 120 10.54 18.59 20.31
N ILE A 121 10.12 19.85 20.49
CA ILE A 121 10.66 20.76 21.50
C ILE A 121 9.71 21.01 22.69
N ASP A 122 8.55 20.36 22.72
CA ASP A 122 7.49 20.56 23.72
C ASP A 122 8.03 20.38 25.14
N LYS A 123 8.83 19.33 25.37
CA LYS A 123 9.47 19.05 26.66
C LYS A 123 10.47 20.13 27.06
N LEU A 124 11.31 20.59 26.12
CA LEU A 124 12.29 21.65 26.36
C LEU A 124 11.59 22.97 26.69
N LEU A 125 10.55 23.32 25.93
CA LEU A 125 9.78 24.54 26.13
C LEU A 125 9.03 24.52 27.46
N LYS A 126 8.42 23.39 27.84
CA LYS A 126 7.74 23.23 29.14
C LYS A 126 8.71 23.47 30.30
N VAL A 127 9.90 22.88 30.22
CA VAL A 127 10.97 23.09 31.20
C VAL A 127 11.37 24.56 31.25
N ALA A 128 11.63 25.17 30.10
CA ALA A 128 12.10 26.55 30.03
C ALA A 128 11.05 27.58 30.52
N LYS A 129 9.75 27.33 30.30
CA LYS A 129 8.65 28.16 30.83
C LYS A 129 8.54 28.12 32.35
N ASN A 130 8.97 27.02 32.98
CA ASN A 130 8.95 26.84 34.43
C ASN A 130 10.27 27.26 35.11
N SER A 131 11.28 27.63 34.33
CA SER A 131 12.57 28.09 34.83
C SER A 131 12.52 29.58 35.19
N VAL A 132 13.19 29.94 36.29
CA VAL A 132 13.15 31.30 36.85
C VAL A 132 14.41 32.10 36.47
N ASN A 133 15.51 31.44 36.10
CA ASN A 133 16.76 32.12 35.75
C ASN A 133 16.86 32.48 34.27
N ALA A 134 16.65 33.77 33.98
CA ALA A 134 16.85 34.34 32.65
C ALA A 134 18.33 34.62 32.27
N ASN A 135 19.30 34.35 33.15
CA ASN A 135 20.64 34.91 33.04
C ASN A 135 21.76 33.92 33.38
N TYR A 136 21.71 32.72 32.80
CA TYR A 136 22.90 31.90 32.71
C TYR A 136 23.99 32.72 32.01
N GLN A 137 25.17 32.88 32.61
CA GLN A 137 26.32 33.57 32.00
C GLN A 137 26.92 32.73 30.85
N LEU A 138 26.07 32.30 29.92
CA LEU A 138 26.42 31.49 28.77
C LEU A 138 26.84 32.39 27.60
N PHE A 139 27.66 31.85 26.71
CA PHE A 139 27.96 32.50 25.44
C PHE A 139 26.90 32.12 24.42
N MET A 140 26.18 33.12 23.90
CA MET A 140 25.20 32.91 22.84
C MET A 140 25.90 32.72 21.50
N LEU A 141 25.49 31.71 20.74
CA LEU A 141 25.85 31.62 19.34
C LEU A 141 25.17 32.73 18.53
N ASP A 142 25.88 33.26 17.54
CA ASP A 142 25.37 34.35 16.69
C ASP A 142 24.12 33.91 15.91
N SER A 143 23.06 34.70 16.06
CA SER A 143 21.87 34.59 15.22
C SER A 143 22.14 35.17 13.83
N LYS A 144 21.89 34.37 12.79
CA LYS A 144 22.07 34.70 11.37
C LYS A 144 20.79 34.53 10.55
N LEU A 145 19.77 33.89 11.10
CA LEU A 145 18.49 33.66 10.45
C LEU A 145 17.77 34.99 10.20
N SER A 146 17.46 35.28 8.94
CA SER A 146 16.70 36.45 8.52
C SER A 146 15.22 36.12 8.30
N ASP A 147 14.37 37.15 8.27
CA ASP A 147 12.96 36.98 7.88
C ASP A 147 12.78 36.42 6.46
N HIS A 148 13.74 36.69 5.57
CA HIS A 148 13.75 36.13 4.22
C HIS A 148 13.92 34.61 4.26
N ASP A 149 14.85 34.10 5.07
CA ASP A 149 15.08 32.65 5.23
C ASP A 149 13.83 31.95 5.78
N VAL A 150 13.21 32.55 6.81
CA VAL A 150 11.95 32.05 7.40
C VAL A 150 10.86 31.96 6.33
N LYS A 151 10.73 32.99 5.49
CA LYS A 151 9.76 33.02 4.39
C LYS A 151 10.05 31.93 3.36
N VAL A 152 11.29 31.78 2.91
CA VAL A 152 11.69 30.76 1.93
C VAL A 152 11.38 29.35 2.45
N ILE A 153 11.71 29.05 3.71
CA ILE A 153 11.42 27.76 4.33
C ILE A 153 9.91 27.50 4.33
N LYS A 154 9.12 28.46 4.83
CA LYS A 154 7.66 28.34 4.93
C LYS A 154 7.02 28.13 3.54
N ASP A 155 7.37 28.99 2.58
CA ASP A 155 6.80 28.95 1.24
C ASP A 155 7.19 27.65 0.51
N THR A 156 8.40 27.14 0.74
CA THR A 156 8.85 25.85 0.18
C THR A 156 8.04 24.68 0.73
N LEU A 157 7.82 24.60 2.05
CA LEU A 157 7.01 23.52 2.65
C LEU A 157 5.57 23.55 2.15
N ILE A 158 4.97 24.74 2.04
CA ILE A 158 3.62 24.94 1.49
C ILE A 158 3.56 24.47 0.04
N SER A 159 4.52 24.90 -0.79
CA SER A 159 4.59 24.53 -2.20
C SER A 159 4.75 23.01 -2.38
N LEU A 160 5.64 22.37 -1.61
CA LEU A 160 5.84 20.92 -1.67
C LEU A 160 4.58 20.15 -1.30
N LYS A 161 3.87 20.58 -0.26
CA LYS A 161 2.59 19.97 0.12
C LYS A 161 1.52 20.16 -0.96
N ALA A 162 1.40 21.37 -1.50
CA ALA A 162 0.42 21.68 -2.54
C ALA A 162 0.67 20.86 -3.82
N GLU A 163 1.92 20.74 -4.26
CA GLU A 163 2.29 19.91 -5.41
C GLU A 163 2.00 18.42 -5.19
N ALA A 164 2.26 17.91 -3.98
CA ALA A 164 1.94 16.52 -3.63
C ALA A 164 0.43 16.26 -3.66
N ILE A 165 -0.38 17.19 -3.11
CA ILE A 165 -1.85 17.12 -3.17
C ILE A 165 -2.33 17.15 -4.62
N PHE A 166 -1.80 18.08 -5.43
CA PHE A 166 -2.13 18.15 -6.86
C PHE A 166 -1.79 16.84 -7.59
N THR A 167 -0.64 16.24 -7.27
CA THR A 167 -0.24 14.94 -7.83
C THR A 167 -1.25 13.84 -7.47
N ILE A 168 -1.73 13.78 -6.22
CA ILE A 168 -2.80 12.86 -5.81
C ILE A 168 -4.07 13.11 -6.63
N THR A 169 -4.52 14.36 -6.73
CA THR A 169 -5.74 14.71 -7.48
C THR A 169 -5.62 14.32 -8.96
N SER A 170 -4.47 14.53 -9.58
CA SER A 170 -4.24 14.11 -10.98
C SER A 170 -4.23 12.59 -11.15
N LEU A 171 -3.66 11.84 -10.20
CA LEU A 171 -3.70 10.38 -10.17
C LEU A 171 -5.13 9.85 -10.02
N GLU A 172 -5.94 10.46 -9.14
CA GLU A 172 -7.35 10.12 -8.97
C GLU A 172 -8.16 10.39 -10.24
N SER A 173 -7.86 11.49 -10.94
CA SER A 173 -8.47 11.81 -12.23
C SER A 173 -8.15 10.72 -13.27
N LEU A 174 -6.90 10.27 -13.34
CA LEU A 174 -6.49 9.17 -14.22
C LEU A 174 -7.22 7.87 -13.87
N VAL A 175 -7.30 7.51 -12.58
CA VAL A 175 -8.03 6.33 -12.13
C VAL A 175 -9.50 6.38 -12.52
N LYS A 176 -10.13 7.55 -12.38
CA LYS A 176 -11.52 7.77 -12.78
C LYS A 176 -11.71 7.58 -14.28
N GLU A 177 -10.84 8.19 -15.11
CA GLU A 177 -10.93 8.07 -16.57
C GLU A 177 -10.78 6.61 -17.04
N VAL A 178 -9.81 5.88 -16.46
CA VAL A 178 -9.64 4.44 -16.71
C VAL A 178 -10.91 3.67 -16.36
N ASP A 179 -11.60 4.04 -15.26
CA ASP A 179 -12.85 3.41 -14.86
C ASP A 179 -14.01 3.71 -15.82
N ASP A 180 -14.12 4.96 -16.25
CA ASP A 180 -15.17 5.42 -17.17
C ASP A 180 -15.02 4.73 -18.54
N VAL A 181 -13.80 4.57 -19.04
CA VAL A 181 -13.53 3.82 -20.27
C VAL A 181 -13.86 2.34 -20.10
N ARG A 182 -13.48 1.72 -18.97
CA ARG A 182 -13.87 0.33 -18.65
C ARG A 182 -15.39 0.16 -18.72
N VAL A 183 -16.15 1.04 -18.06
CA VAL A 183 -17.62 0.98 -18.03
C VAL A 183 -18.20 1.08 -19.43
N ARG A 184 -17.67 2.00 -20.25
CA ARG A 184 -18.10 2.20 -21.64
C ARG A 184 -17.87 0.96 -22.50
N ILE A 185 -16.68 0.36 -22.42
CA ILE A 185 -16.33 -0.86 -23.14
C ILE A 185 -17.23 -2.03 -22.69
N LYS A 186 -17.44 -2.19 -21.37
CA LYS A 186 -18.35 -3.24 -20.84
C LYS A 186 -19.77 -3.09 -21.35
N LYS A 187 -20.28 -1.86 -21.45
CA LYS A 187 -21.61 -1.60 -22.03
C LYS A 187 -21.68 -2.10 -23.48
N GLY A 188 -20.63 -1.84 -24.28
CA GLY A 188 -20.52 -2.37 -25.65
C GLY A 188 -20.56 -3.91 -25.70
N TYR A 189 -19.85 -4.59 -24.80
CA TYR A 189 -19.88 -6.05 -24.70
C TYR A 189 -21.22 -6.59 -24.20
N ALA A 190 -21.89 -5.91 -23.28
CA ALA A 190 -23.23 -6.29 -22.82
C ALA A 190 -24.24 -6.23 -23.97
N SER A 191 -24.24 -5.15 -24.77
CA SER A 191 -25.07 -5.07 -25.97
C SER A 191 -24.69 -6.14 -27.00
N LYS A 192 -23.41 -6.45 -27.17
CA LYS A 192 -22.96 -7.56 -28.04
C LYS A 192 -23.46 -8.91 -27.55
N LEU A 193 -23.47 -9.15 -26.24
CA LEU A 193 -23.96 -10.38 -25.62
C LEU A 193 -25.46 -10.58 -25.89
N GLU A 194 -26.26 -9.53 -25.71
CA GLU A 194 -27.70 -9.54 -26.02
C GLU A 194 -27.95 -9.84 -27.51
N ALA A 195 -27.26 -9.13 -28.40
CA ALA A 195 -27.37 -9.33 -29.85
C ALA A 195 -26.97 -10.75 -30.28
N THR A 196 -25.88 -11.27 -29.71
CA THR A 196 -25.39 -12.64 -29.96
C THR A 196 -26.42 -13.67 -29.49
N THR A 197 -26.94 -13.50 -28.28
CA THR A 197 -27.97 -14.39 -27.71
C THR A 197 -29.22 -14.41 -28.59
N LYS A 198 -29.70 -13.24 -29.03
CA LYS A 198 -30.85 -13.13 -29.92
C LYS A 198 -30.60 -13.81 -31.26
N LYS A 199 -29.47 -13.53 -31.92
CA LYS A 199 -29.07 -14.13 -33.21
C LYS A 199 -29.11 -15.66 -33.14
N TYR A 200 -28.44 -16.28 -32.18
CA TYR A 200 -28.40 -17.74 -32.11
C TYR A 200 -29.73 -18.35 -31.68
N ASN A 201 -30.51 -17.69 -30.81
CA ASN A 201 -31.85 -18.18 -30.47
C ASN A 201 -32.75 -18.22 -31.71
N GLU A 202 -32.71 -17.20 -32.56
CA GLU A 202 -33.45 -17.19 -33.84
C GLU A 202 -32.98 -18.30 -34.78
N LEU A 203 -31.66 -18.48 -34.95
CA LEU A 203 -31.09 -19.55 -35.80
C LEU A 203 -31.46 -20.95 -35.30
N ILE A 204 -31.38 -21.18 -33.99
CA ILE A 204 -31.72 -22.44 -33.33
C ILE A 204 -33.22 -22.75 -33.51
N GLU A 205 -34.10 -21.78 -33.27
CA GLU A 205 -35.55 -21.99 -33.44
C GLU A 205 -35.93 -22.23 -34.91
N ASN A 206 -35.29 -21.53 -35.85
CA ASN A 206 -35.49 -21.80 -37.27
C ASN A 206 -35.03 -23.21 -37.65
N LYS A 207 -33.87 -23.66 -37.16
CA LYS A 207 -33.35 -25.01 -37.42
C LYS A 207 -34.24 -26.10 -36.79
N LYS A 208 -34.81 -25.86 -35.60
CA LYS A 208 -35.81 -26.77 -35.00
C LYS A 208 -37.07 -26.88 -35.85
N LYS A 209 -37.59 -25.76 -36.35
CA LYS A 209 -38.75 -25.75 -37.26
C LYS A 209 -38.45 -26.47 -38.57
N GLU A 210 -37.24 -26.32 -39.10
CA GLU A 210 -36.80 -27.05 -40.29
C GLU A 210 -36.81 -28.57 -40.05
N ILE A 211 -36.26 -29.03 -38.92
CA ILE A 211 -36.33 -30.44 -38.51
C ILE A 211 -37.78 -30.92 -38.39
N ASP A 212 -38.64 -30.16 -37.72
CA ASP A 212 -40.05 -30.54 -37.53
C ASP A 212 -40.81 -30.64 -38.87
N ASN A 213 -40.63 -29.67 -39.76
CA ASN A 213 -41.21 -29.68 -41.10
C ASN A 213 -40.74 -30.89 -41.93
N GLU A 214 -39.45 -31.25 -41.84
CA GLU A 214 -38.90 -32.41 -42.53
C GLU A 214 -39.45 -33.73 -41.95
N VAL A 215 -39.64 -33.83 -40.64
CA VAL A 215 -40.32 -34.98 -40.02
C VAL A 215 -41.78 -35.07 -40.46
N GLN A 216 -42.51 -33.94 -40.49
CA GLN A 216 -43.90 -33.91 -40.93
C GLN A 216 -44.05 -34.30 -42.40
N LYS A 217 -43.16 -33.83 -43.28
CA LYS A 217 -43.13 -34.21 -44.69
C LYS A 217 -42.82 -35.70 -44.85
N ALA A 218 -41.81 -36.20 -44.14
CA ALA A 218 -41.46 -37.61 -44.18
C ALA A 218 -42.59 -38.51 -43.66
N ASN A 219 -43.43 -38.04 -42.73
CA ASN A 219 -44.50 -38.85 -42.14
C ASN A 219 -45.49 -39.41 -43.18
N SER A 220 -45.94 -38.58 -44.13
CA SER A 220 -46.87 -39.03 -45.17
C SER A 220 -46.21 -39.96 -46.19
N GLU A 221 -44.95 -39.71 -46.53
CA GLU A 221 -44.15 -40.55 -47.42
C GLU A 221 -43.85 -41.92 -46.78
N ILE A 222 -43.41 -41.92 -45.52
CA ILE A 222 -43.18 -43.13 -44.70
C ILE A 222 -44.46 -43.96 -44.58
N TYR A 223 -45.60 -43.33 -44.29
CA TYR A 223 -46.87 -44.04 -44.16
C TYR A 223 -47.23 -44.76 -45.48
N ASN A 224 -47.14 -44.06 -46.61
CA ASN A 224 -47.48 -44.61 -47.92
C ASN A 224 -46.53 -45.73 -48.34
N GLU A 225 -45.21 -45.55 -48.19
CA GLU A 225 -44.20 -46.57 -48.48
C GLU A 225 -44.39 -47.80 -47.60
N THR A 226 -44.55 -47.60 -46.28
CA THR A 226 -44.76 -48.69 -45.33
C THR A 226 -46.04 -49.46 -45.65
N ASN A 227 -47.13 -48.76 -45.91
CA ASN A 227 -48.41 -49.38 -46.26
C ASN A 227 -48.32 -50.17 -47.57
N SER A 228 -47.63 -49.64 -48.59
CA SER A 228 -47.43 -50.33 -49.88
C SER A 228 -46.60 -51.61 -49.72
N GLU A 229 -45.45 -51.52 -49.04
CA GLU A 229 -44.55 -52.66 -48.80
C GLU A 229 -45.23 -53.74 -47.95
N ILE A 230 -45.93 -53.36 -46.87
CA ILE A 230 -46.66 -54.31 -46.02
C ILE A 230 -47.82 -54.95 -46.78
N SER A 231 -48.64 -54.16 -47.50
CA SER A 231 -49.79 -54.68 -48.25
C SER A 231 -49.37 -55.69 -49.30
N SER A 232 -48.21 -55.51 -49.95
CA SER A 232 -47.67 -56.46 -50.93
C SER A 232 -47.35 -57.84 -50.35
N ARG A 233 -47.16 -57.94 -49.01
CA ARG A 233 -46.79 -59.17 -48.30
C ARG A 233 -47.90 -59.73 -47.40
N ILE A 234 -49.05 -59.07 -47.33
CA ILE A 234 -50.11 -59.40 -46.37
C ILE A 234 -50.70 -60.81 -46.62
N SER A 235 -50.82 -61.22 -47.87
CA SER A 235 -51.29 -62.56 -48.25
C SER A 235 -50.30 -63.65 -47.81
N ARG A 236 -48.99 -63.42 -48.01
CA ARG A 236 -47.93 -64.31 -47.50
C ARG A 236 -47.93 -64.36 -45.97
N LEU A 237 -48.18 -63.24 -45.29
CA LEU A 237 -48.31 -63.22 -43.84
C LEU A 237 -49.47 -64.07 -43.36
N THR A 238 -50.66 -63.92 -43.94
CA THR A 238 -51.80 -64.76 -43.59
C THR A 238 -51.50 -66.24 -43.84
N ASP A 239 -50.98 -66.59 -45.02
CA ASP A 239 -50.73 -67.99 -45.40
C ASP A 239 -49.67 -68.67 -44.52
N ILE A 240 -48.49 -68.05 -44.36
CA ILE A 240 -47.40 -68.60 -43.54
C ILE A 240 -47.81 -68.67 -42.07
N THR A 241 -48.53 -67.67 -41.55
CA THR A 241 -49.02 -67.69 -40.16
C THR A 241 -50.05 -68.80 -39.96
N THR A 242 -51.05 -68.91 -40.84
CA THR A 242 -52.07 -69.97 -40.76
C THR A 242 -51.43 -71.35 -40.88
N ARG A 243 -50.50 -71.54 -41.81
CA ARG A 243 -49.74 -72.79 -41.95
C ARG A 243 -48.96 -73.09 -40.67
N HIS A 244 -48.23 -72.14 -40.11
CA HIS A 244 -47.48 -72.34 -38.87
C HIS A 244 -48.40 -72.70 -37.69
N ILE A 245 -49.55 -72.03 -37.54
CA ILE A 245 -50.56 -72.37 -36.50
C ILE A 245 -51.05 -73.80 -36.69
N VAL A 246 -51.45 -74.17 -37.89
CA VAL A 246 -51.94 -75.53 -38.20
C VAL A 246 -50.85 -76.58 -37.95
N VAL A 247 -49.61 -76.33 -38.38
CA VAL A 247 -48.47 -77.23 -38.15
C VAL A 247 -48.14 -77.34 -36.65
N SER A 248 -48.18 -76.23 -35.91
CA SER A 248 -47.96 -76.22 -34.45
C SER A 248 -49.01 -77.06 -33.72
N LEU A 249 -50.30 -76.88 -34.05
CA LEU A 249 -51.38 -77.69 -33.48
C LEU A 249 -51.22 -79.18 -33.81
N LYS A 250 -50.79 -79.50 -35.04
CA LYS A 250 -50.51 -80.88 -35.46
C LYS A 250 -49.29 -81.47 -34.75
N TYR A 251 -48.25 -80.69 -34.48
CA TYR A 251 -47.04 -81.13 -33.79
C TYR A 251 -47.34 -81.46 -32.33
N GLU A 252 -48.04 -80.58 -31.62
CA GLU A 252 -48.52 -80.83 -30.24
C GLU A 252 -49.45 -82.04 -30.17
N GLY A 253 -50.25 -82.26 -31.22
CA GLY A 253 -51.10 -83.44 -31.38
C GLY A 253 -50.37 -84.73 -31.80
N GLY A 254 -49.05 -84.70 -32.02
CA GLY A 254 -48.23 -85.84 -32.43
C GLY A 254 -48.41 -86.29 -33.88
N ILE A 255 -49.02 -85.47 -34.74
CA ILE A 255 -49.36 -85.79 -36.14
C ILE A 255 -48.19 -85.50 -37.11
N VAL A 256 -47.38 -84.47 -36.83
CA VAL A 256 -46.21 -84.10 -37.63
C VAL A 256 -44.93 -84.15 -36.79
N GLY A 257 -43.80 -84.42 -37.43
CA GLY A 257 -42.49 -84.53 -36.77
C GLY A 257 -41.84 -83.18 -36.46
N ARG A 258 -40.76 -83.20 -35.66
CA ARG A 258 -40.02 -82.00 -35.24
C ARG A 258 -39.50 -81.17 -36.43
N ASP A 259 -39.00 -81.83 -37.47
CA ASP A 259 -38.41 -81.15 -38.62
C ASP A 259 -39.44 -80.30 -39.38
N GLU A 260 -40.68 -80.79 -39.52
CA GLU A 260 -41.76 -80.06 -40.20
C GLU A 260 -42.22 -78.85 -39.36
N PHE A 261 -42.27 -79.01 -38.03
CA PHE A 261 -42.54 -77.90 -37.12
C PHE A 261 -41.47 -76.82 -37.19
N GLU A 262 -40.19 -77.19 -37.03
CA GLU A 262 -39.06 -76.25 -37.08
C GLU A 262 -38.95 -75.55 -38.43
N ASN A 263 -39.25 -76.25 -39.55
CA ASN A 263 -39.30 -75.61 -40.87
C ASN A 263 -40.40 -74.54 -40.95
N SER A 264 -41.63 -74.83 -40.49
CA SER A 264 -42.70 -73.83 -40.49
C SER A 264 -42.39 -72.64 -39.56
N LYS A 265 -41.72 -72.91 -38.43
CA LYS A 265 -41.28 -71.88 -37.48
C LYS A 265 -40.21 -70.98 -38.11
N ASN A 266 -39.20 -71.56 -38.77
CA ASN A 266 -38.17 -70.81 -39.48
C ASN A 266 -38.77 -69.96 -40.61
N GLU A 267 -39.74 -70.49 -41.37
CA GLU A 267 -40.48 -69.73 -42.38
C GLU A 267 -41.22 -68.51 -41.78
N PHE A 268 -41.88 -68.72 -40.63
CA PHE A 268 -42.57 -67.64 -39.91
C PHE A 268 -41.59 -66.59 -39.34
N GLU A 269 -40.50 -67.01 -38.72
CA GLU A 269 -39.46 -66.11 -38.19
C GLU A 269 -38.76 -65.31 -39.31
N ASN A 270 -38.50 -65.94 -40.46
CA ASN A 270 -37.95 -65.27 -41.64
C ASN A 270 -38.88 -64.18 -42.15
N LEU A 271 -40.18 -64.45 -42.22
CA LEU A 271 -41.17 -63.45 -42.59
C LEU A 271 -41.21 -62.27 -41.59
N LEU A 272 -41.15 -62.53 -40.28
CA LEU A 272 -41.07 -61.46 -39.29
C LEU A 272 -39.78 -60.63 -39.44
N ASN A 273 -38.67 -61.26 -39.79
CA ASN A 273 -37.42 -60.57 -40.09
C ASN A 273 -37.51 -59.74 -41.38
N GLU A 274 -38.22 -60.20 -42.41
CA GLU A 274 -38.51 -59.40 -43.61
C GLU A 274 -39.27 -58.11 -43.23
N PHE A 275 -40.29 -58.18 -42.37
CA PHE A 275 -41.01 -56.98 -41.92
C PHE A 275 -40.14 -56.03 -41.08
N ARG A 276 -39.22 -56.57 -40.26
CA ARG A 276 -38.22 -55.75 -39.55
C ARG A 276 -37.29 -55.03 -40.53
N GLN A 277 -36.84 -55.73 -41.57
CA GLN A 277 -36.00 -55.14 -42.62
C GLN A 277 -36.73 -54.04 -43.39
N ILE A 278 -38.03 -54.18 -43.66
CA ILE A 278 -38.84 -53.11 -44.28
C ILE A 278 -38.84 -51.88 -43.37
N LYS A 279 -39.12 -52.04 -42.07
CA LYS A 279 -39.10 -50.94 -41.09
C LYS A 279 -37.75 -50.23 -41.07
N ASP A 280 -36.64 -50.98 -40.99
CA ASP A 280 -35.29 -50.41 -40.94
C ASP A 280 -34.89 -49.75 -42.28
N SER A 281 -35.28 -50.34 -43.42
CA SER A 281 -35.03 -49.80 -44.76
C SER A 281 -35.77 -48.50 -45.00
N VAL A 282 -37.09 -48.47 -44.72
CA VAL A 282 -37.91 -47.26 -44.86
C VAL A 282 -37.40 -46.18 -43.92
N ALA A 283 -37.15 -46.47 -42.63
CA ALA A 283 -36.61 -45.50 -41.69
C ALA A 283 -35.22 -44.99 -42.09
N GLY A 284 -34.35 -45.87 -42.58
CA GLY A 284 -32.98 -45.55 -42.99
C GLY A 284 -32.89 -44.44 -44.03
N LYS A 285 -33.83 -44.41 -44.99
CA LYS A 285 -33.89 -43.39 -46.07
C LYS A 285 -34.03 -41.96 -45.54
N TYR A 286 -34.75 -41.77 -44.44
CA TYR A 286 -35.06 -40.45 -43.88
C TYR A 286 -34.12 -40.06 -42.72
N LEU A 287 -33.57 -41.06 -42.04
CA LEU A 287 -32.80 -40.88 -40.81
C LEU A 287 -31.46 -40.18 -41.02
N GLU A 288 -30.81 -40.35 -42.17
CA GLU A 288 -29.57 -39.65 -42.50
C GLU A 288 -29.77 -38.13 -42.61
N LYS A 289 -30.84 -37.70 -43.27
CA LYS A 289 -31.19 -36.28 -43.42
C LYS A 289 -31.45 -35.62 -42.05
N ILE A 290 -32.25 -36.28 -41.20
CA ILE A 290 -32.53 -35.78 -39.84
C ILE A 290 -31.26 -35.75 -38.98
N LYS A 291 -30.37 -36.76 -39.10
CA LYS A 291 -29.07 -36.74 -38.41
C LYS A 291 -28.19 -35.56 -38.83
N ASN A 292 -28.18 -35.21 -40.11
CA ASN A 292 -27.39 -34.07 -40.59
C ASN A 292 -27.95 -32.74 -40.06
N LEU A 293 -29.26 -32.53 -40.12
CA LEU A 293 -29.90 -31.34 -39.53
C LEU A 293 -29.67 -31.24 -38.02
N ARG A 294 -29.67 -32.37 -37.31
CA ARG A 294 -29.34 -32.42 -35.88
C ARG A 294 -27.90 -32.00 -35.61
N LYS A 295 -26.93 -32.45 -36.41
CA LYS A 295 -25.52 -32.03 -36.27
C LYS A 295 -25.36 -30.52 -36.46
N GLU A 296 -26.06 -29.94 -37.44
CA GLU A 296 -26.07 -28.49 -37.63
C GLU A 296 -26.67 -27.75 -36.42
N LEU A 297 -27.77 -28.26 -35.86
CA LEU A 297 -28.37 -27.73 -34.63
C LEU A 297 -27.40 -27.78 -33.45
N ASP A 298 -26.70 -28.90 -33.27
CA ASP A 298 -25.67 -29.06 -32.22
C ASP A 298 -24.49 -28.10 -32.44
N SER A 299 -24.08 -27.84 -33.70
CA SER A 299 -23.07 -26.83 -34.05
C SER A 299 -23.51 -25.43 -33.62
N LEU A 300 -24.76 -25.04 -33.91
CA LEU A 300 -25.31 -23.73 -33.50
C LEU A 300 -25.30 -23.56 -31.98
N TYR A 301 -25.62 -24.61 -31.21
CA TYR A 301 -25.52 -24.57 -29.75
C TYR A 301 -24.08 -24.38 -29.28
N SER A 302 -23.12 -25.08 -29.90
CA SER A 302 -21.70 -24.98 -29.56
C SER A 302 -21.14 -23.59 -29.88
N GLU A 303 -21.42 -23.07 -31.08
CA GLU A 303 -21.00 -21.73 -31.52
C GLU A 303 -21.56 -20.63 -30.60
N ARG A 304 -22.84 -20.70 -30.24
CA ARG A 304 -23.47 -19.77 -29.30
C ARG A 304 -22.73 -19.75 -27.96
N ASN A 305 -22.50 -20.93 -27.38
CA ASN A 305 -21.86 -21.03 -26.07
C ASN A 305 -20.42 -20.51 -26.14
N SER A 306 -19.66 -20.86 -27.18
CA SER A 306 -18.29 -20.39 -27.39
C SER A 306 -18.20 -18.86 -27.52
N GLU A 307 -19.09 -18.24 -28.31
CA GLU A 307 -19.09 -16.79 -28.52
C GLU A 307 -19.49 -16.03 -27.24
N ILE A 308 -20.49 -16.53 -26.50
CA ILE A 308 -20.90 -15.99 -25.20
C ILE A 308 -19.75 -16.10 -24.17
N GLU A 309 -19.11 -17.26 -24.07
CA GLU A 309 -17.97 -17.47 -23.18
C GLU A 309 -16.81 -16.52 -23.49
N ASN A 310 -16.52 -16.31 -24.77
CA ASN A 310 -15.48 -15.38 -25.20
C ASN A 310 -15.81 -13.93 -24.80
N ILE A 311 -17.05 -13.48 -24.97
CA ILE A 311 -17.50 -12.14 -24.54
C ILE A 311 -17.34 -11.99 -23.02
N ASN A 312 -17.81 -12.97 -22.24
CA ASN A 312 -17.71 -12.96 -20.78
C ASN A 312 -16.25 -12.95 -20.30
N LYS A 313 -15.37 -13.72 -20.97
CA LYS A 313 -13.95 -13.73 -20.69
C LYS A 313 -13.33 -12.35 -20.89
N LEU A 314 -13.61 -11.69 -22.01
CA LEU A 314 -13.11 -10.34 -22.29
C LEU A 314 -13.58 -9.31 -21.26
N MET A 315 -14.85 -9.40 -20.81
CA MET A 315 -15.37 -8.54 -19.74
C MET A 315 -14.66 -8.78 -18.40
N LYS A 316 -14.37 -10.04 -18.06
CA LYS A 316 -13.64 -10.40 -16.83
C LYS A 316 -12.18 -9.96 -16.87
N ASP A 317 -11.51 -10.18 -18.00
CA ASP A 317 -10.12 -9.75 -18.20
C ASP A 317 -10.00 -8.23 -18.10
N LEU A 318 -10.98 -7.49 -18.65
CA LEU A 318 -11.06 -6.04 -18.53
C LEU A 318 -11.19 -5.56 -17.06
N ASP A 319 -12.03 -6.24 -16.26
CA ASP A 319 -12.15 -5.95 -14.83
C ASP A 319 -10.83 -6.20 -14.09
N ASN A 320 -10.17 -7.32 -14.37
CA ASN A 320 -8.91 -7.69 -13.73
C ASN A 320 -7.81 -6.66 -14.01
N VAL A 321 -7.57 -6.32 -15.27
CA VAL A 321 -6.51 -5.36 -15.64
C VAL A 321 -6.79 -3.97 -15.04
N THR A 322 -8.06 -3.55 -15.00
CA THR A 322 -8.43 -2.27 -14.38
C THR A 322 -8.23 -2.28 -12.87
N ASN A 323 -8.55 -3.39 -12.19
CA ASN A 323 -8.36 -3.52 -10.75
C ASN A 323 -6.87 -3.57 -10.38
N ASP A 324 -6.04 -4.24 -11.17
CA ASP A 324 -4.59 -4.24 -10.98
C ASP A 324 -4.02 -2.83 -11.09
N PHE A 325 -4.43 -2.08 -12.11
CA PHE A 325 -4.06 -0.68 -12.27
C PHE A 325 -4.47 0.19 -11.06
N LYS A 326 -5.71 0.05 -10.58
CA LYS A 326 -6.20 0.76 -9.39
C LYS A 326 -5.41 0.43 -8.14
N ASN A 327 -5.04 -0.83 -7.95
CA ASN A 327 -4.25 -1.26 -6.80
C ASN A 327 -2.86 -0.62 -6.84
N ASP A 328 -2.22 -0.55 -8.00
CA ASP A 328 -0.92 0.11 -8.14
C ASP A 328 -1.02 1.64 -7.99
N ALA A 329 -2.09 2.27 -8.49
CA ALA A 329 -2.37 3.68 -8.24
C ALA A 329 -2.55 3.97 -6.74
N ASN A 330 -3.26 3.11 -6.01
CA ASN A 330 -3.44 3.27 -4.55
C ASN A 330 -2.11 3.22 -3.79
N LYS A 331 -1.19 2.32 -4.16
CA LYS A 331 0.16 2.29 -3.57
C LYS A 331 0.93 3.58 -3.84
N VAL A 332 0.81 4.13 -5.05
CA VAL A 332 1.45 5.42 -5.39
C VAL A 332 0.85 6.56 -4.56
N LYS A 333 -0.49 6.60 -4.44
CA LYS A 333 -1.18 7.57 -3.59
C LYS A 333 -0.70 7.51 -2.14
N GLU A 334 -0.62 6.31 -1.55
CA GLU A 334 -0.14 6.12 -0.17
C GLU A 334 1.29 6.64 0.02
N ASN A 335 2.18 6.42 -0.94
CA ASN A 335 3.54 6.97 -0.90
C ASN A 335 3.56 8.51 -0.89
N ILE A 336 2.68 9.14 -1.69
CA ILE A 336 2.57 10.61 -1.73
C ILE A 336 1.95 11.14 -0.42
N GLU A 337 0.94 10.46 0.13
CA GLU A 337 0.35 10.81 1.42
C GLU A 337 1.37 10.70 2.58
N ASN A 338 2.23 9.69 2.56
CA ASN A 338 3.32 9.57 3.54
C ASN A 338 4.34 10.70 3.40
N PHE A 339 4.63 11.16 2.18
CA PHE A 339 5.43 12.36 1.96
C PHE A 339 4.74 13.62 2.52
N ILE A 340 3.43 13.78 2.33
CA ILE A 340 2.67 14.88 2.94
C ILE A 340 2.76 14.85 4.46
N LYS A 341 2.57 13.69 5.09
CA LYS A 341 2.73 13.53 6.55
C LYS A 341 4.13 13.89 7.02
N TYR A 342 5.16 13.53 6.24
CA TYR A 342 6.53 13.94 6.53
C TYR A 342 6.71 15.46 6.47
N ILE A 343 6.16 16.14 5.47
CA ILE A 343 6.15 17.62 5.40
C ILE A 343 5.39 18.23 6.60
N GLU A 344 4.25 17.64 6.98
CA GLU A 344 3.46 18.10 8.13
C GLU A 344 4.20 17.92 9.46
N SER A 345 5.08 16.93 9.59
CA SER A 345 5.85 16.68 10.81
C SER A 345 6.79 17.84 11.21
N PHE A 346 7.15 18.71 10.27
CA PHE A 346 7.92 19.93 10.56
C PHE A 346 7.10 20.99 11.33
N TYR A 347 5.77 20.91 11.27
CA TYR A 347 4.89 21.80 12.00
C TYR A 347 4.49 21.17 13.34
N ASN A 348 5.02 21.72 14.42
CA ASN A 348 4.66 21.30 15.76
C ASN A 348 3.30 21.89 16.15
N THR A 349 2.25 21.09 16.10
CA THR A 349 0.86 21.50 16.36
C THR A 349 0.46 21.46 17.82
N LYS A 350 1.29 20.86 18.70
CA LYS A 350 0.98 20.66 20.12
C LYS A 350 1.47 21.80 21.01
N LEU A 351 2.25 22.75 20.47
CA LEU A 351 2.76 23.87 21.26
C LEU A 351 1.64 24.87 21.56
N ASP A 352 1.46 25.17 22.84
CA ASP A 352 0.53 26.19 23.30
C ASP A 352 1.28 27.53 23.48
N MET A 353 1.29 28.34 22.42
CA MET A 353 1.96 29.64 22.37
C MET A 353 1.14 30.67 21.59
N ALA A 354 1.05 31.91 22.09
CA ALA A 354 0.32 32.97 21.40
C ALA A 354 1.16 33.64 20.29
N GLU A 355 2.48 33.75 20.52
CA GLU A 355 3.40 34.55 19.71
C GLU A 355 4.69 33.77 19.39
N ASP A 356 5.46 34.32 18.45
CA ASP A 356 6.82 33.89 18.18
C ASP A 356 7.70 34.00 19.42
N SER A 357 8.60 33.06 19.60
CA SER A 357 9.51 33.02 20.74
C SER A 357 10.86 32.45 20.38
N THR A 358 11.89 32.83 21.12
CA THR A 358 13.21 32.22 21.05
C THR A 358 13.38 31.22 22.19
N LEU A 359 13.83 30.00 21.89
CA LEU A 359 14.22 29.00 22.86
C LEU A 359 15.73 28.82 22.79
N VAL A 360 16.43 29.11 23.88
CA VAL A 360 17.87 28.95 23.99
C VAL A 360 18.18 27.63 24.69
N ILE A 361 18.85 26.74 23.98
CA ILE A 361 19.27 25.43 24.51
C ILE A 361 20.74 25.53 24.93
N PRO A 362 21.09 25.35 26.22
CA PRO A 362 22.47 25.39 26.65
C PRO A 362 23.16 24.05 26.40
N PHE A 363 24.44 24.13 26.08
CA PHE A 363 25.35 22.98 26.00
C PHE A 363 26.62 23.31 26.78
N LEU A 364 27.14 22.35 27.52
CA LEU A 364 28.49 22.45 28.06
C LEU A 364 29.45 21.82 27.05
N ILE A 365 30.46 22.56 26.66
CA ILE A 365 31.54 22.12 25.77
C ILE A 365 32.83 22.13 26.57
N ALA A 366 33.58 21.04 26.53
CA ALA A 366 34.88 20.94 27.19
C ALA A 366 35.96 20.55 26.18
N LYS A 367 37.05 21.32 26.14
CA LYS A 367 38.27 20.98 25.44
C LYS A 367 39.26 20.38 26.41
N THR A 368 39.82 19.24 26.04
CA THR A 368 40.70 18.47 26.92
C THR A 368 42.17 18.64 26.57
N ASN A 369 43.06 18.22 27.47
CA ASN A 369 44.50 18.25 27.28
C ASN A 369 45.01 17.30 26.17
N THR A 370 44.19 16.34 25.75
CA THR A 370 44.46 15.45 24.61
C THR A 370 43.97 16.03 23.28
N GLY A 371 43.29 17.17 23.30
CA GLY A 371 42.73 17.83 22.11
C GLY A 371 41.31 17.38 21.73
N ASN A 372 40.65 16.54 22.55
CA ASN A 372 39.26 16.17 22.30
C ASN A 372 38.32 17.32 22.68
N THR A 373 37.20 17.41 21.95
CA THR A 373 36.05 18.26 22.31
C THR A 373 34.89 17.38 22.73
N LEU A 374 34.47 17.54 23.98
CA LEU A 374 33.32 16.84 24.57
C LEU A 374 32.14 17.81 24.67
N VAL A 375 30.93 17.33 24.41
CA VAL A 375 29.70 18.13 24.46
C VAL A 375 28.67 17.43 25.33
N VAL A 376 28.11 18.16 26.28
CA VAL A 376 27.02 17.71 27.16
C VAL A 376 25.80 18.58 26.88
N GLN A 377 24.75 17.94 26.39
CA GLN A 377 23.43 18.57 26.17
C GLN A 377 22.64 18.68 27.49
N PRO A 378 21.48 19.35 27.54
CA PRO A 378 20.67 19.42 28.76
C PRO A 378 20.36 18.04 29.36
N GLN A 379 20.42 17.94 30.69
CA GLN A 379 20.33 16.68 31.43
C GLN A 379 19.16 16.65 32.43
N VAL A 380 18.68 15.45 32.74
CA VAL A 380 17.79 15.12 33.87
C VAL A 380 18.65 14.46 34.93
N TYR A 381 18.82 15.14 36.06
CA TYR A 381 19.55 14.66 37.23
C TYR A 381 18.69 13.69 38.03
N LYS A 382 19.25 12.54 38.43
CA LYS A 382 18.51 11.49 39.12
C LYS A 382 18.34 11.74 40.63
N GLY A 383 18.90 12.82 41.18
CA GLY A 383 18.76 13.18 42.59
C GLY A 383 19.56 12.25 43.50
N LYS A 384 19.13 12.07 44.77
CA LYS A 384 19.83 11.23 45.74
C LYS A 384 19.98 9.78 45.27
N THR A 385 21.18 9.24 45.41
CA THR A 385 21.44 7.82 45.08
C THR A 385 20.64 6.90 46.02
N ARG A 386 19.86 6.00 45.43
CA ARG A 386 19.18 4.92 46.15
C ARG A 386 20.09 3.70 46.19
N GLY A 387 20.98 3.64 47.18
CA GLY A 387 21.69 2.42 47.57
C GLY A 387 22.58 1.79 46.49
N ILE A 388 23.75 2.36 46.26
CA ILE A 388 24.81 1.76 45.41
C ILE A 388 25.93 1.22 46.32
N LEU A 389 25.62 0.23 47.15
CA LEU A 389 26.65 -0.57 47.82
C LEU A 389 27.11 -1.66 46.85
N GLY A 390 28.29 -1.47 46.23
CA GLY A 390 29.02 -2.52 45.50
C GLY A 390 28.91 -2.56 43.97
N LYS A 391 28.25 -1.60 43.30
CA LYS A 391 28.27 -1.52 41.82
C LYS A 391 29.30 -0.52 41.31
N VAL A 392 29.91 -0.84 40.17
CA VAL A 392 30.75 0.09 39.39
C VAL A 392 29.86 1.24 38.92
N PHE A 393 30.11 2.44 39.44
CA PHE A 393 29.39 3.67 39.07
C PHE A 393 29.55 3.95 37.56
N LYS A 394 28.44 4.09 36.85
CA LYS A 394 28.43 4.60 35.48
C LYS A 394 27.95 6.05 35.50
N LYS A 395 28.53 6.92 34.68
CA LYS A 395 28.15 8.35 34.60
C LYS A 395 26.65 8.54 34.27
N SER A 396 26.09 7.64 33.45
CA SER A 396 24.65 7.56 33.16
C SER A 396 23.75 7.29 34.38
N ASP A 397 24.33 6.89 35.51
CA ASP A 397 23.60 6.72 36.77
C ASP A 397 23.33 8.10 37.42
N LEU A 398 24.19 9.09 37.23
CA LEU A 398 24.03 10.45 37.79
C LEU A 398 22.89 11.22 37.08
N SER A 399 22.96 11.23 35.75
CA SER A 399 22.03 11.99 34.91
C SER A 399 21.90 11.36 33.52
N GLU A 400 20.83 11.72 32.84
CA GLU A 400 20.57 11.29 31.47
C GLU A 400 20.12 12.47 30.60
N PRO A 401 20.33 12.45 29.28
CA PRO A 401 19.95 13.58 28.45
C PRO A 401 18.43 13.85 28.45
N LEU A 402 18.04 15.13 28.52
CA LEU A 402 16.64 15.56 28.57
C LEU A 402 15.85 15.22 27.29
N LEU A 403 16.53 15.35 26.14
CA LEU A 403 16.06 15.05 24.79
C LEU A 403 17.26 14.59 23.94
N ASN A 404 17.03 13.89 22.82
CA ASN A 404 18.08 13.63 21.84
C ASN A 404 18.37 14.90 21.01
N LEU A 405 19.56 15.48 21.19
CA LEU A 405 20.01 16.72 20.55
C LEU A 405 21.30 16.53 19.75
N GLN A 406 21.56 15.30 19.28
CA GLN A 406 22.77 14.95 18.51
C GLN A 406 22.99 15.82 17.26
N VAL A 407 21.92 16.33 16.65
CA VAL A 407 22.02 17.21 15.47
C VAL A 407 22.85 18.48 15.74
N PHE A 408 22.91 18.94 16.99
CA PHE A 408 23.69 20.10 17.40
C PHE A 408 25.13 19.73 17.80
N THR A 409 25.31 18.55 18.41
CA THR A 409 26.59 18.17 19.05
C THR A 409 27.75 18.08 18.07
N GLU A 410 27.50 17.67 16.83
CA GLU A 410 28.58 17.56 15.82
C GLU A 410 29.17 18.91 15.45
N TYR A 411 28.35 19.95 15.26
CA TYR A 411 28.85 21.31 15.04
C TYR A 411 29.59 21.84 16.28
N LEU A 412 29.03 21.63 17.47
CA LEU A 412 29.61 22.11 18.73
C LEU A 412 31.00 21.51 19.03
N LYS A 413 31.33 20.33 18.50
CA LYS A 413 32.67 19.75 18.62
C LYS A 413 33.74 20.53 17.84
N THR A 414 33.33 21.29 16.82
CA THR A 414 34.24 21.98 15.89
C THR A 414 34.58 23.42 16.29
N ILE A 415 33.83 24.00 17.23
CA ILE A 415 34.01 25.41 17.58
C ILE A 415 35.14 25.61 18.59
N ASP A 416 35.80 26.77 18.51
CA ASP A 416 36.70 27.19 19.57
C ASP A 416 35.93 27.86 20.71
N ILE A 417 36.44 27.70 21.93
CA ILE A 417 35.74 28.15 23.13
C ILE A 417 36.67 28.94 24.05
N ILE A 418 36.09 29.95 24.68
CA ILE A 418 36.67 30.68 25.82
C ILE A 418 36.04 30.11 27.08
N ASP A 419 36.84 29.99 28.14
CA ASP A 419 36.35 29.43 29.40
C ASP A 419 35.46 30.45 30.14
N ASN A 420 34.18 30.10 30.33
CA ASN A 420 33.23 30.83 31.19
C ASN A 420 32.72 29.97 32.35
N VAL A 421 33.35 28.83 32.61
CA VAL A 421 33.00 27.93 33.71
C VAL A 421 33.89 28.19 34.92
N LYS A 422 35.19 28.43 34.69
CA LYS A 422 36.21 28.59 35.74
C LYS A 422 35.97 29.81 36.63
N ILE A 423 35.28 30.83 36.13
CA ILE A 423 34.88 32.01 36.92
C ILE A 423 33.91 31.68 38.08
N HIS A 424 33.27 30.51 38.05
CA HIS A 424 32.33 30.02 39.05
C HIS A 424 32.94 28.92 39.95
N SER A 425 34.26 28.77 39.97
CA SER A 425 34.96 27.64 40.61
C SER A 425 34.52 27.39 42.07
N ILE A 426 34.41 28.45 42.88
CA ILE A 426 34.01 28.34 44.30
C ILE A 426 32.61 27.75 44.43
N GLN A 427 31.64 28.27 43.68
CA GLN A 427 30.26 27.80 43.74
C GLN A 427 30.10 26.39 43.14
N ILE A 428 30.87 26.07 42.10
CA ILE A 428 30.88 24.72 41.52
C ILE A 428 31.47 23.71 42.50
N ASN A 429 32.57 24.03 43.20
CA ASN A 429 33.13 23.15 44.24
C ASN A 429 32.12 22.85 45.36
N ASN A 430 31.39 23.87 45.82
CA ASN A 430 30.32 23.68 46.80
C ASN A 430 29.23 22.75 46.26
N ALA A 431 28.86 22.88 44.99
CA ALA A 431 27.87 22.03 44.37
C ALA A 431 28.36 20.59 44.12
N LEU A 432 29.64 20.40 43.79
CA LEU A 432 30.27 19.07 43.70
C LEU A 432 30.21 18.36 45.05
N LYS A 433 30.53 19.08 46.14
CA LYS A 433 30.41 18.56 47.49
C LYS A 433 28.96 18.19 47.84
N GLU A 434 27.98 19.04 47.48
CA GLU A 434 26.56 18.73 47.67
C GLU A 434 26.14 17.44 46.93
N ILE A 435 26.60 17.25 45.69
CA ILE A 435 26.33 16.02 44.91
C ILE A 435 26.98 14.80 45.58
N ASN A 436 28.17 14.95 46.15
CA ASN A 436 28.83 13.89 46.92
C ASN A 436 28.05 13.56 48.21
N ASP A 437 27.56 14.58 48.93
CA ASP A 437 26.71 14.43 50.12
C ASP A 437 25.35 13.77 49.79
N GLU A 438 24.87 13.92 48.55
CA GLU A 438 23.71 13.18 48.01
C GLU A 438 24.00 11.69 47.72
N GLY A 439 25.26 11.28 47.93
CA GLY A 439 25.80 9.92 47.91
C GLY A 439 26.45 9.52 46.58
N TRP A 440 26.58 10.45 45.63
CA TRP A 440 27.27 10.18 44.38
C TRP A 440 28.78 10.26 44.58
N ARG A 441 29.47 9.12 44.46
CA ARG A 441 30.94 9.11 44.49
C ARG A 441 31.48 9.94 43.32
N SER A 442 31.77 11.20 43.59
CA SER A 442 32.16 12.23 42.62
C SER A 442 33.48 12.86 43.05
N LEU A 443 34.06 13.67 42.17
CA LEU A 443 35.27 14.43 42.45
C LEU A 443 34.90 15.61 43.35
N ASP A 444 35.70 15.85 44.39
CA ASP A 444 35.38 16.84 45.44
C ASP A 444 35.72 18.28 45.01
N SER A 445 36.48 18.42 43.92
CA SER A 445 36.95 19.73 43.44
C SER A 445 37.03 19.82 41.91
N LEU A 446 36.90 21.05 41.42
CA LEU A 446 37.09 21.40 40.01
C LEU A 446 38.53 21.10 39.53
N GLU A 447 39.51 21.17 40.44
CA GLU A 447 40.94 20.92 40.19
C GLU A 447 41.24 19.45 39.83
N GLU A 448 40.35 18.54 40.24
CA GLU A 448 40.41 17.14 39.83
C GLU A 448 39.93 16.94 38.39
N ILE A 449 39.00 17.78 37.92
CA ILE A 449 38.43 17.75 36.56
C ILE A 449 39.29 18.56 35.58
N TYR A 450 39.82 19.70 36.04
CA TYR A 450 40.62 20.63 35.24
C TYR A 450 42.13 20.33 35.30
N ALA A 451 42.82 20.71 34.23
CA ALA A 451 44.28 20.70 34.12
C ALA A 451 44.94 21.92 34.78
#